data_AF-A0A834CND9-F1
#
_entry.id   AF-A0A834CND9-F1
#
_cell.length_a   1.000
_cell.length_b   1.000
_cell.length_c   1.000
_cell.angle_alpha   90.00
_cell.angle_beta   90.00
_cell.angle_gamma   90.00
#
_symmetry.space_group_name_H-M   'P 1'
#
loop_
_entity.id
_entity.type
_entity.pdbx_description
1 polymer ?
#
loop_
_entity_poly.entity_id
_entity_poly.type
_entity_poly.pdbx_seq_one_letter_code
_entity_poly.pdbx_strand_id
1 'polypeptide(L)'
;MSEMLLCRWLNQELQLSKVVGMDTLATDFSNGYLIGEILHKYKLQDNFNKFLEKNTSISKVNNFMRLEPTLKLLGISFNMNTAQDLMQEKQGVAAHLLFQLYDALKKRKSPEMKRSLMEVEQPRAEANLYRRERKIYRLPQVMKRDTDQKLQLYSDKHHRFKERTVGRQRLQLQRLLNAQDEKIMKNTDKATDIHVPKPPYRVSPLIMKRRQQQIQEEAKRVQTEIAQFEKNMRKSVTYGFSSSSSSQPLPAESSLSGTKQGNKLSESGAGLSLQSNTKYMQEIRQRLKEKALADERRQKRQDRFLVEQFKAHAAQQNLRQAQRCTVSAGAAA
;
A
#
# COMPACT_ATOMS: atom_id res chain seq x y z
N MET A 1 43.27 4.17 25.56
CA MET A 1 42.81 5.59 25.48
C MET A 1 41.30 5.71 25.22
N SER A 2 40.76 5.15 24.14
CA SER A 2 39.35 5.30 23.75
C SER A 2 38.33 4.63 24.68
N GLU A 3 38.57 3.40 25.13
CA GLU A 3 37.57 2.58 25.82
C GLU A 3 37.16 3.11 27.20
N MET A 4 38.10 3.66 27.98
CA MET A 4 37.81 4.29 29.27
C MET A 4 36.85 5.49 29.13
N LEU A 5 36.96 6.25 28.02
CA LEU A 5 36.03 7.34 27.71
C LEU A 5 34.64 6.80 27.32
N LEU A 6 34.57 5.67 26.61
CA LEU A 6 33.32 5.00 26.27
C LEU A 6 32.62 4.46 27.52
N CYS A 7 33.29 3.70 28.40
CA CYS A 7 32.71 3.22 29.64
C CYS A 7 32.21 4.38 30.52
N ARG A 8 32.95 5.51 30.59
CA ARG A 8 32.50 6.71 31.29
C ARG A 8 31.23 7.31 30.67
N TRP A 9 31.16 7.44 29.34
CA TRP A 9 29.96 7.94 28.64
C TRP A 9 28.75 7.02 28.84
N LEU A 10 28.92 5.70 28.68
CA LEU A 10 27.85 4.71 28.81
C LEU A 10 27.29 4.68 30.24
N ASN A 11 28.16 4.64 31.26
CA ASN A 11 27.74 4.48 32.65
C ASN A 11 27.32 5.81 33.30
N GLN A 12 27.97 6.95 32.99
CA GLN A 12 27.72 8.23 33.67
C GLN A 12 26.83 9.20 32.87
N GLU A 13 27.08 9.40 31.57
CA GLU A 13 26.25 10.30 30.73
C GLU A 13 24.91 9.64 30.32
N LEU A 14 24.89 8.33 30.07
CA LEU A 14 23.70 7.62 29.57
C LEU A 14 22.98 6.75 30.60
N GLN A 15 23.69 6.22 31.60
CA GLN A 15 23.13 5.40 32.68
C GLN A 15 22.27 4.26 32.10
N LEU A 16 22.91 3.37 31.34
CA LEU A 16 22.27 2.19 30.74
C LEU A 16 21.70 1.23 31.80
N SER A 17 20.81 0.31 31.40
CA SER A 17 20.22 -0.70 32.30
C SER A 17 21.27 -1.61 32.95
N LYS A 18 22.43 -1.77 32.31
CA LYS A 18 23.58 -2.55 32.77
C LYS A 18 24.83 -1.67 32.84
N VAL A 19 25.58 -1.78 33.93
CA VAL A 19 26.92 -1.19 34.07
C VAL A 19 27.90 -1.95 33.17
N VAL A 20 28.58 -1.22 32.28
CA VAL A 20 29.54 -1.76 31.31
C VAL A 20 30.96 -1.67 31.87
N GLY A 21 31.65 -2.82 31.97
CA GLY A 21 33.09 -2.87 32.26
C GLY A 21 33.94 -2.67 31.00
N MET A 22 35.23 -2.39 31.16
CA MET A 22 36.14 -2.25 30.01
C MET A 22 36.32 -3.60 29.29
N ASP A 23 36.58 -4.66 30.05
CA ASP A 23 36.83 -6.01 29.51
C ASP A 23 35.55 -6.71 29.03
N THR A 24 34.38 -6.24 29.48
CA THR A 24 33.07 -6.79 29.10
C THR A 24 32.42 -6.08 27.90
N LEU A 25 33.07 -5.06 27.32
CA LEU A 25 32.56 -4.34 26.13
C LEU A 25 32.20 -5.27 24.97
N ALA A 26 32.95 -6.35 24.75
CA ALA A 26 32.64 -7.33 23.72
C ALA A 26 31.37 -8.15 24.03
N THR A 27 31.22 -8.61 25.27
CA THR A 27 30.15 -9.52 25.71
C THR A 27 28.83 -8.80 25.97
N ASP A 28 28.88 -7.63 26.60
CA ASP A 28 27.69 -6.81 26.93
C ASP A 28 26.96 -6.31 25.67
N PHE A 29 27.71 -5.95 24.63
CA PHE A 29 27.15 -5.41 23.38
C PHE A 29 26.88 -6.47 22.32
N SER A 30 27.30 -7.72 22.53
CA SER A 30 27.10 -8.83 21.59
C SER A 30 25.63 -9.16 21.34
N ASN A 31 24.74 -8.78 22.25
CA ASN A 31 23.31 -8.95 22.13
C ASN A 31 22.64 -7.87 21.26
N GLY A 32 23.28 -6.70 21.11
CA GLY A 32 22.71 -5.52 20.45
C GLY A 32 21.66 -4.76 21.28
N TYR A 33 21.12 -5.33 22.38
CA TYR A 33 20.12 -4.67 23.23
C TYR A 33 20.58 -3.31 23.76
N LEU A 34 21.80 -3.24 24.34
CA LEU A 34 22.36 -1.98 24.85
C LEU A 34 22.61 -0.93 23.76
N ILE A 35 22.89 -1.34 22.51
CA ILE A 35 22.98 -0.40 21.37
C ILE A 35 21.59 0.17 21.06
N GLY A 36 20.55 -0.67 21.17
CA GLY A 36 19.15 -0.25 21.08
C GLY A 36 18.80 0.76 22.18
N GLU A 37 19.26 0.54 23.42
CA GLU A 37 19.01 1.43 24.55
C GLU A 37 19.69 2.79 24.37
N ILE A 38 20.96 2.83 23.91
CA ILE A 38 21.66 4.08 23.55
C ILE A 38 20.84 4.86 22.52
N LEU A 39 20.44 4.22 21.42
CA LEU A 39 19.68 4.88 20.35
C LEU A 39 18.29 5.34 20.84
N HIS A 40 17.64 4.58 21.73
CA HIS A 40 16.37 4.95 22.35
C HIS A 40 16.50 6.18 23.25
N LYS A 41 17.54 6.26 24.10
CA LYS A 41 17.83 7.44 24.95
C LYS A 41 18.09 8.71 24.12
N TYR A 42 18.64 8.57 22.91
CA TYR A 42 18.78 9.66 21.93
C TYR A 42 17.54 9.92 21.05
N LYS A 43 16.41 9.21 21.26
CA LYS A 43 15.18 9.26 20.46
C LYS A 43 15.39 8.96 18.96
N LEU A 44 16.21 7.94 18.67
CA LEU A 44 16.50 7.45 17.32
C LEU A 44 15.97 6.02 17.06
N GLN A 45 15.26 5.43 18.03
CA GLN A 45 14.77 4.04 17.96
C GLN A 45 13.46 3.86 18.74
N ASP A 46 12.34 4.29 18.16
CA ASP A 46 11.01 4.24 18.80
C ASP A 46 10.50 2.81 19.03
N ASN A 47 11.01 1.83 18.28
CA ASN A 47 10.61 0.43 18.40
C ASN A 47 11.46 -0.38 19.40
N PHE A 48 12.13 0.29 20.34
CA PHE A 48 12.97 -0.35 21.37
C PHE A 48 12.23 -1.45 22.17
N ASN A 49 10.92 -1.31 22.37
CA ASN A 49 10.04 -2.33 22.97
C ASN A 49 9.95 -3.67 22.18
N LYS A 50 10.58 -3.79 21.01
CA LYS A 50 10.68 -5.01 20.20
C LYS A 50 12.10 -5.62 20.21
N PHE A 51 13.01 -5.07 21.00
CA PHE A 51 14.31 -5.67 21.28
C PHE A 51 14.17 -6.73 22.37
N LEU A 52 15.03 -7.75 22.33
CA LEU A 52 15.02 -8.87 23.26
C LEU A 52 16.40 -9.03 23.90
N GLU A 53 16.50 -8.78 25.20
CA GLU A 53 17.74 -8.87 25.99
C GLU A 53 18.25 -10.33 26.12
N LYS A 54 17.39 -11.32 25.87
CA LYS A 54 17.72 -12.76 25.94
C LYS A 54 18.93 -13.08 25.05
N ASN A 55 19.93 -13.76 25.60
CA ASN A 55 21.15 -14.11 24.86
C ASN A 55 20.99 -15.32 23.92
N THR A 56 19.99 -15.28 23.02
CA THR A 56 19.78 -16.30 21.98
C THR A 56 20.15 -15.75 20.61
N SER A 57 20.64 -16.60 19.70
CA SER A 57 21.02 -16.21 18.33
C SER A 57 19.89 -15.48 17.59
N ILE A 58 18.65 -15.95 17.73
CA ILE A 58 17.45 -15.32 17.15
C ILE A 58 17.22 -13.91 17.72
N SER A 59 17.40 -13.73 19.04
CA SER A 59 17.31 -12.41 19.68
C SER A 59 18.43 -11.47 19.21
N LYS A 60 19.69 -11.93 19.17
CA LYS A 60 20.83 -11.16 18.63
C LYS A 60 20.51 -10.67 17.20
N VAL A 61 20.09 -11.56 16.30
CA VAL A 61 19.74 -11.22 14.91
C VAL A 61 18.56 -10.23 14.83
N ASN A 62 17.47 -10.45 15.59
CA ASN A 62 16.34 -9.51 15.64
C ASN A 62 16.78 -8.10 16.08
N ASN A 63 17.67 -8.02 17.08
CA ASN A 63 18.18 -6.74 17.58
C ASN A 63 19.06 -6.06 16.52
N PHE A 64 20.07 -6.74 15.96
CA PHE A 64 20.95 -6.15 14.93
C PHE A 64 20.22 -5.75 13.64
N MET A 65 19.20 -6.51 13.21
CA MET A 65 18.35 -6.15 12.08
C MET A 65 17.50 -4.88 12.32
N ARG A 66 17.21 -4.53 13.58
CA ARG A 66 16.56 -3.25 13.96
C ARG A 66 17.54 -2.09 14.07
N LEU A 67 18.81 -2.37 14.30
CA LEU A 67 19.88 -1.37 14.41
C LEU A 67 20.38 -0.91 13.04
N GLU A 68 20.47 -1.78 12.03
CA GLU A 68 20.98 -1.46 10.69
C GLU A 68 20.38 -0.16 10.09
N PRO A 69 19.05 0.09 10.11
CA PRO A 69 18.49 1.31 9.51
C PRO A 69 18.92 2.58 10.25
N THR A 70 18.91 2.57 11.59
CA THR A 70 19.26 3.73 12.41
C THR A 70 20.75 4.03 12.37
N LEU A 71 21.60 3.00 12.45
CA LEU A 71 23.05 3.16 12.31
C LEU A 71 23.40 3.69 10.91
N LYS A 72 22.76 3.19 9.86
CA LYS A 72 22.95 3.69 8.49
C LYS A 72 22.50 5.14 8.32
N LEU A 73 21.44 5.57 9.02
CA LEU A 73 21.02 6.99 9.08
C LEU A 73 21.98 7.87 9.90
N LEU A 74 22.80 7.28 10.77
CA LEU A 74 23.93 7.96 11.44
C LEU A 74 25.21 8.01 10.59
N GLY A 75 25.18 7.46 9.35
CA GLY A 75 26.36 7.35 8.48
C GLY A 75 27.27 6.16 8.82
N ILE A 76 26.88 5.32 9.77
CA ILE A 76 27.67 4.18 10.27
C ILE A 76 27.51 2.98 9.32
N SER A 77 28.62 2.38 8.91
CA SER A 77 28.69 1.28 7.94
C SER A 77 28.36 -0.09 8.58
N PHE A 78 27.12 -0.25 9.03
CA PHE A 78 26.65 -1.48 9.64
C PHE A 78 26.21 -2.52 8.58
N ASN A 79 26.90 -3.67 8.54
CA ASN A 79 26.72 -4.75 7.56
C ASN A 79 26.52 -6.10 8.27
N MET A 80 26.08 -7.13 7.55
CA MET A 80 25.84 -8.46 8.13
C MET A 80 27.11 -9.08 8.74
N ASN A 81 28.27 -8.86 8.12
CA ASN A 81 29.55 -9.37 8.62
C ASN A 81 29.95 -8.70 9.95
N THR A 82 29.74 -7.38 10.10
CA THR A 82 30.00 -6.68 11.36
C THR A 82 28.99 -7.05 12.44
N ALA A 83 27.72 -7.29 12.09
CA ALA A 83 26.76 -7.91 13.01
C ALA A 83 27.20 -9.30 13.47
N GLN A 84 27.70 -10.16 12.57
CA GLN A 84 28.18 -11.50 12.92
C GLN A 84 29.43 -11.44 13.82
N ASP A 85 30.40 -10.59 13.51
CA ASP A 85 31.60 -10.38 14.34
C ASP A 85 31.22 -9.93 15.77
N LEU A 86 30.22 -9.05 15.92
CA LEU A 86 29.67 -8.65 17.22
C LEU A 86 28.94 -9.81 17.93
N MET A 87 28.13 -10.58 17.20
CA MET A 87 27.44 -11.76 17.74
C MET A 87 28.41 -12.82 18.27
N GLN A 88 29.61 -12.91 17.68
CA GLN A 88 30.70 -13.80 18.04
C GLN A 88 31.67 -13.20 19.08
N GLU A 89 31.36 -12.03 19.64
CA GLU A 89 32.12 -11.42 20.75
C GLU A 89 33.60 -11.12 20.38
N LYS A 90 33.82 -10.86 19.08
CA LYS A 90 35.14 -10.58 18.50
C LYS A 90 35.72 -9.27 19.05
N GLN A 91 36.90 -9.38 19.63
CA GLN A 91 37.55 -8.28 20.34
C GLN A 91 37.77 -7.04 19.45
N GLY A 92 37.66 -5.86 20.07
CA GLY A 92 37.75 -4.57 19.40
C GLY A 92 36.54 -4.15 18.55
N VAL A 93 35.73 -5.07 18.03
CA VAL A 93 34.63 -4.72 17.09
C VAL A 93 33.50 -3.95 17.79
N ALA A 94 33.15 -4.34 19.02
CA ALA A 94 32.19 -3.61 19.86
C ALA A 94 32.69 -2.20 20.20
N ALA A 95 33.93 -2.07 20.66
CA ALA A 95 34.56 -0.80 20.97
C ALA A 95 34.64 0.14 19.75
N HIS A 96 34.97 -0.40 18.56
CA HIS A 96 35.01 0.36 17.33
C HIS A 96 33.64 0.91 16.92
N LEU A 97 32.59 0.06 16.95
CA LEU A 97 31.22 0.50 16.66
C LEU A 97 30.74 1.56 17.67
N LEU A 98 31.03 1.36 18.96
CA LEU A 98 30.67 2.30 20.02
C LEU A 98 31.40 3.63 19.89
N PHE A 99 32.65 3.64 19.42
CA PHE A 99 33.38 4.88 19.10
C PHE A 99 32.76 5.63 17.91
N GLN A 100 32.42 4.93 16.82
CA GLN A 100 31.70 5.53 15.69
C GLN A 100 30.34 6.10 16.12
N LEU A 101 29.62 5.38 16.99
CA LEU A 101 28.33 5.81 17.55
C LEU A 101 28.49 7.04 18.46
N TYR A 102 29.48 7.05 19.34
CA TYR A 102 29.81 8.19 20.20
C TYR A 102 30.08 9.45 19.38
N ASP A 103 30.95 9.37 18.38
CA ASP A 103 31.31 10.49 17.51
C ASP A 103 30.10 11.02 16.73
N ALA A 104 29.35 10.13 16.08
CA ALA A 104 28.12 10.50 15.36
C ALA A 104 27.08 11.18 16.27
N LEU A 105 26.89 10.68 17.49
CA LEU A 105 25.92 11.22 18.46
C LEU A 105 26.40 12.51 19.16
N LYS A 106 27.71 12.71 19.38
CA LYS A 106 28.25 13.99 19.85
C LYS A 106 28.17 15.04 18.74
N LYS A 107 28.49 14.70 17.49
CA LYS A 107 28.29 15.58 16.31
C LYS A 107 26.82 15.99 16.12
N ARG A 108 25.86 15.08 16.38
CA ARG A 108 24.40 15.39 16.40
C ARG A 108 23.98 16.41 17.47
N LYS A 109 24.81 16.71 18.49
CA LYS A 109 24.55 17.78 19.47
C LYS A 109 24.93 19.19 18.94
N SER A 110 25.66 19.31 17.81
CA SER A 110 25.87 20.61 17.13
C SER A 110 24.55 21.20 16.61
N PRO A 111 24.36 22.53 16.66
CA PRO A 111 23.18 23.20 16.11
C PRO A 111 23.13 23.18 14.56
N GLU A 112 24.22 22.87 13.87
CA GLU A 112 24.29 22.93 12.40
C GLU A 112 23.54 21.77 11.76
N MET A 113 23.74 20.55 12.28
CA MET A 113 23.10 19.33 11.76
C MET A 113 21.58 19.33 11.94
N LYS A 114 21.04 20.10 12.90
CA LYS A 114 19.58 20.26 13.09
C LYS A 114 18.90 20.86 11.84
N ARG A 115 19.59 21.75 11.11
CA ARG A 115 19.06 22.33 9.86
C ARG A 115 18.98 21.29 8.75
N SER A 116 20.04 20.49 8.57
CA SER A 116 20.06 19.39 7.60
C SER A 116 19.02 18.31 7.92
N LEU A 117 18.75 18.03 9.20
CA LEU A 117 17.68 17.10 9.58
C LEU A 117 16.28 17.61 9.21
N MET A 118 15.96 18.90 9.39
CA MET A 118 14.66 19.45 8.94
C MET A 118 14.48 19.38 7.41
N GLU A 119 15.58 19.39 6.64
CA GLU A 119 15.55 19.22 5.19
C GLU A 119 15.43 17.73 4.77
N VAL A 120 16.04 16.82 5.55
CA VAL A 120 15.95 15.35 5.34
C VAL A 120 14.65 14.75 5.90
N GLU A 121 13.91 15.48 6.74
CA GLU A 121 12.57 15.11 7.23
C GLU A 121 11.45 15.35 6.20
N GLN A 122 11.72 15.94 5.03
CA GLN A 122 10.85 15.70 3.87
C GLN A 122 10.89 14.21 3.46
N PRO A 123 9.75 13.59 3.07
CA PRO A 123 9.46 12.18 3.35
C PRO A 123 10.29 11.14 2.57
N ARG A 124 11.58 11.01 2.91
CA ARG A 124 12.49 9.97 2.44
C ARG A 124 12.59 8.77 3.39
N ALA A 125 12.28 8.95 4.68
CA ALA A 125 12.25 7.85 5.66
C ALA A 125 11.17 6.80 5.30
N GLU A 126 9.92 7.24 5.19
CA GLU A 126 8.78 6.39 4.81
C GLU A 126 8.97 5.77 3.41
N ALA A 127 9.40 6.58 2.44
CA ALA A 127 9.62 6.12 1.07
C ALA A 127 10.64 4.97 0.98
N ASN A 128 11.65 4.93 1.87
CA ASN A 128 12.62 3.83 1.92
C ASN A 128 12.12 2.60 2.70
N LEU A 129 11.25 2.75 3.70
CA LEU A 129 10.55 1.62 4.33
C LEU A 129 9.68 0.89 3.30
N TYR A 130 8.81 1.62 2.58
CA TYR A 130 8.00 1.04 1.49
C TYR A 130 8.85 0.45 0.34
N ARG A 131 10.08 0.94 0.13
CA ARG A 131 11.02 0.38 -0.86
C ARG A 131 11.76 -0.87 -0.36
N ARG A 132 11.89 -1.07 0.96
CA ARG A 132 12.57 -2.21 1.58
C ARG A 132 11.63 -3.36 1.93
N GLU A 133 10.42 -3.10 2.42
CA GLU A 133 9.39 -4.15 2.60
C GLU A 133 9.12 -4.90 1.28
N ARG A 134 9.05 -4.15 0.17
CA ARG A 134 8.97 -4.68 -1.21
C ARG A 134 10.16 -5.52 -1.67
N LYS A 135 11.24 -5.64 -0.89
CA LYS A 135 12.35 -6.58 -1.14
C LYS A 135 12.26 -7.85 -0.29
N ILE A 136 11.72 -7.78 0.92
CA ILE A 136 11.55 -8.95 1.80
C ILE A 136 10.51 -9.90 1.21
N TYR A 137 9.45 -9.35 0.57
CA TYR A 137 8.46 -10.11 -0.19
C TYR A 137 8.74 -10.19 -1.70
N ARG A 138 10.01 -10.16 -2.12
CA ARG A 138 10.37 -10.56 -3.48
C ARG A 138 10.33 -12.08 -3.60
N LEU A 139 9.15 -12.60 -3.94
CA LEU A 139 9.08 -13.81 -4.76
C LEU A 139 9.98 -13.62 -5.99
N PRO A 140 10.58 -14.69 -6.55
CA PRO A 140 11.22 -14.64 -7.85
C PRO A 140 10.29 -13.96 -8.86
N GLN A 141 10.84 -13.12 -9.74
CA GLN A 141 10.04 -12.39 -10.73
C GLN A 141 9.54 -13.37 -11.79
N VAL A 142 8.46 -14.08 -11.47
CA VAL A 142 7.69 -14.89 -12.41
C VAL A 142 7.37 -14.00 -13.60
N MET A 143 7.91 -14.34 -14.77
CA MET A 143 7.56 -13.65 -16.01
C MET A 143 6.04 -13.71 -16.14
N LYS A 144 5.39 -12.54 -16.17
CA LYS A 144 3.95 -12.46 -16.42
C LYS A 144 3.67 -13.18 -17.73
N ARG A 145 2.80 -14.19 -17.68
CA ARG A 145 2.37 -14.93 -18.87
C ARG A 145 1.81 -13.93 -19.88
N ASP A 146 1.94 -14.20 -21.17
CA ASP A 146 1.53 -13.24 -22.21
C ASP A 146 0.06 -12.83 -22.10
N THR A 147 -0.79 -13.70 -21.56
CA THR A 147 -2.17 -13.41 -21.15
C THR A 147 -2.28 -12.20 -20.22
N ASP A 148 -1.42 -12.16 -19.21
CA ASP A 148 -1.45 -11.20 -18.11
C ASP A 148 -0.85 -9.86 -18.55
N GLN A 149 0.17 -9.91 -19.44
CA GLN A 149 0.70 -8.72 -20.11
C GLN A 149 -0.32 -8.12 -21.07
N LYS A 150 -0.96 -8.93 -21.92
CA LYS A 150 -2.03 -8.48 -22.83
C LYS A 150 -3.21 -7.89 -22.05
N LEU A 151 -3.65 -8.53 -20.96
CA LEU A 151 -4.73 -8.02 -20.12
C LEU A 151 -4.38 -6.67 -19.47
N GLN A 152 -3.14 -6.50 -18.99
CA GLN A 152 -2.68 -5.21 -18.48
C GLN A 152 -2.64 -4.14 -19.59
N LEU A 153 -2.18 -4.48 -20.80
CA LEU A 153 -2.16 -3.57 -21.95
C LEU A 153 -3.58 -3.10 -22.35
N TYR A 154 -4.57 -4.00 -22.30
CA TYR A 154 -5.98 -3.66 -22.52
C TYR A 154 -6.54 -2.75 -21.43
N SER A 155 -6.23 -3.01 -20.16
CA SER A 155 -6.63 -2.16 -19.03
C SER A 155 -6.09 -0.72 -19.18
N ASP A 156 -4.78 -0.60 -19.44
CA ASP A 156 -4.10 0.66 -19.71
C ASP A 156 -4.71 1.42 -20.90
N LYS A 157 -5.01 0.71 -22.00
CA LYS A 157 -5.62 1.29 -23.21
C LYS A 157 -7.03 1.82 -22.91
N HIS A 158 -7.81 1.10 -22.12
CA HIS A 158 -9.14 1.51 -21.70
C HIS A 158 -9.13 2.69 -20.71
N HIS A 159 -8.16 2.74 -19.79
CA HIS A 159 -8.01 3.88 -18.86
C HIS A 159 -7.66 5.18 -19.61
N ARG A 160 -6.67 5.11 -20.52
CA ARG A 160 -6.29 6.24 -21.40
C ARG A 160 -7.44 6.70 -22.31
N PHE A 161 -8.32 5.78 -22.72
CA PHE A 161 -9.52 6.13 -23.49
C PHE A 161 -10.54 6.89 -22.63
N LYS A 162 -10.83 6.42 -21.41
CA LYS A 162 -11.69 7.15 -20.44
C LYS A 162 -11.15 8.54 -20.11
N GLU A 163 -9.85 8.68 -19.90
CA GLU A 163 -9.23 10.00 -19.63
C GLU A 163 -9.37 10.95 -20.83
N ARG A 164 -9.21 10.45 -22.07
CA ARG A 164 -9.41 11.25 -23.28
C ARG A 164 -10.87 11.68 -23.49
N THR A 165 -11.85 10.84 -23.17
CA THR A 165 -13.27 11.22 -23.29
C THR A 165 -13.70 12.20 -22.20
N VAL A 166 -13.32 11.97 -20.94
CA VAL A 166 -13.56 12.90 -19.83
C VAL A 166 -12.84 14.25 -20.06
N GLY A 167 -11.60 14.20 -20.55
CA GLY A 167 -10.84 15.40 -20.91
C GLY A 167 -11.51 16.24 -22.01
N ARG A 168 -12.03 15.59 -23.07
CA ARG A 168 -12.81 16.28 -24.11
C ARG A 168 -14.09 16.90 -23.56
N GLN A 169 -14.84 16.19 -22.71
CA GLN A 169 -16.05 16.72 -22.09
C GLN A 169 -15.75 17.94 -21.18
N ARG A 170 -14.67 17.89 -20.39
CA ARG A 170 -14.22 19.02 -19.57
C ARG A 170 -13.85 20.25 -20.40
N LEU A 171 -13.08 20.06 -21.48
CA LEU A 171 -12.73 21.14 -22.40
C LEU A 171 -13.95 21.72 -23.12
N GLN A 172 -14.93 20.90 -23.47
CA GLN A 172 -16.17 21.35 -24.10
C GLN A 172 -17.05 22.16 -23.13
N LEU A 173 -17.16 21.72 -21.87
CA LEU A 173 -17.84 22.48 -20.82
C LEU A 173 -17.15 23.81 -20.53
N GLN A 174 -15.81 23.83 -20.47
CA GLN A 174 -15.04 25.05 -20.26
C GLN A 174 -15.23 26.06 -21.40
N ARG A 175 -15.26 25.60 -22.67
CA ARG A 175 -15.58 26.47 -23.81
C ARG A 175 -17.00 27.07 -23.73
N LEU A 176 -17.97 26.33 -23.21
CA LEU A 176 -19.34 26.83 -23.03
C LEU A 176 -19.45 27.89 -21.92
N LEU A 177 -18.69 27.73 -20.83
CA LEU A 177 -18.59 28.74 -19.76
C LEU A 177 -17.92 30.02 -20.28
N ASN A 178 -16.73 29.92 -20.88
CA ASN A 178 -16.02 31.08 -21.44
C ASN A 178 -16.86 31.82 -22.51
N ALA A 179 -17.66 31.10 -23.32
CA ALA A 179 -18.56 31.69 -24.31
C ALA A 179 -19.87 32.27 -23.72
N GLN A 180 -20.18 31.98 -22.46
CA GLN A 180 -21.20 32.68 -21.67
C GLN A 180 -20.60 33.96 -21.06
N ASP A 181 -19.39 33.90 -20.52
CA ASP A 181 -18.68 35.04 -19.93
C ASP A 181 -18.41 36.14 -20.99
N GLU A 182 -17.99 35.77 -22.21
CA GLU A 182 -17.89 36.70 -23.34
C GLU A 182 -19.20 37.45 -23.64
N LYS A 183 -20.35 36.77 -23.53
CA LYS A 183 -21.67 37.36 -23.79
C LYS A 183 -22.14 38.27 -22.66
N ILE A 184 -21.66 38.02 -21.44
CA ILE A 184 -21.90 38.92 -20.31
C ILE A 184 -21.09 40.21 -20.52
N MET A 185 -19.80 40.12 -20.83
CA MET A 185 -18.95 41.30 -21.06
C MET A 185 -19.42 42.14 -22.25
N LYS A 186 -19.81 41.51 -23.37
CA LYS A 186 -20.31 42.22 -24.56
C LYS A 186 -21.69 42.89 -24.36
N ASN A 187 -22.35 42.64 -23.23
CA ASN A 187 -23.58 43.32 -22.83
C ASN A 187 -23.34 44.44 -21.79
N THR A 188 -22.25 44.39 -21.00
CA THR A 188 -21.94 45.46 -20.02
C THR A 188 -21.48 46.77 -20.67
N ASP A 189 -20.93 46.72 -21.89
CA ASP A 189 -20.52 47.92 -22.64
C ASP A 189 -21.71 48.77 -23.14
N LYS A 190 -22.97 48.38 -22.85
CA LYS A 190 -24.19 49.06 -23.30
C LYS A 190 -25.30 49.15 -22.23
N ALA A 191 -24.94 49.39 -20.96
CA ALA A 191 -25.93 49.62 -19.90
C ALA A 191 -25.45 50.58 -18.80
N THR A 192 -25.56 51.89 -19.05
CA THR A 192 -25.73 52.87 -17.96
C THR A 192 -27.20 52.93 -17.56
N ASP A 193 -27.62 52.17 -16.55
CA ASP A 193 -28.48 52.64 -15.43
C ASP A 193 -28.70 51.52 -14.38
N ILE A 194 -29.27 51.86 -13.22
CA ILE A 194 -29.32 51.04 -12.01
C ILE A 194 -30.56 50.13 -11.96
N HIS A 195 -30.36 48.82 -12.14
CA HIS A 195 -31.27 47.81 -11.55
C HIS A 195 -30.57 46.44 -11.36
N VAL A 196 -30.81 45.77 -10.22
CA VAL A 196 -30.18 44.47 -9.87
C VAL A 196 -31.14 43.29 -10.10
N PRO A 197 -30.90 42.40 -11.08
CA PRO A 197 -31.68 41.17 -11.26
C PRO A 197 -31.07 39.98 -10.50
N LYS A 198 -31.90 39.15 -9.88
CA LYS A 198 -31.49 37.90 -9.21
C LYS A 198 -31.09 36.82 -10.25
N PRO A 199 -30.16 35.90 -9.93
CA PRO A 199 -29.52 35.04 -10.94
C PRO A 199 -30.45 33.94 -11.52
N PRO A 200 -30.58 33.83 -12.86
CA PRO A 200 -31.47 32.87 -13.50
C PRO A 200 -30.83 31.47 -13.70
N TYR A 201 -30.65 30.71 -12.62
CA TYR A 201 -30.33 29.27 -12.73
C TYR A 201 -31.56 28.45 -13.13
N ARG A 202 -31.84 28.35 -14.45
CA ARG A 202 -32.68 27.29 -15.02
C ARG A 202 -32.05 26.68 -16.28
N VAL A 203 -31.48 25.49 -16.15
CA VAL A 203 -31.23 24.62 -17.32
C VAL A 203 -32.59 24.17 -17.86
N SER A 204 -32.84 24.29 -19.17
CA SER A 204 -34.19 24.04 -19.69
C SER A 204 -34.60 22.55 -19.57
N PRO A 205 -35.86 22.24 -19.20
CA PRO A 205 -36.32 20.86 -19.03
C PRO A 205 -36.15 19.98 -20.29
N LEU A 206 -36.22 20.60 -21.48
CA LEU A 206 -36.00 19.95 -22.77
C LEU A 206 -34.59 19.34 -22.90
N ILE A 207 -33.55 20.02 -22.41
CA ILE A 207 -32.17 19.52 -22.48
C ILE A 207 -32.00 18.29 -21.57
N MET A 208 -32.57 18.33 -20.36
CA MET A 208 -32.55 17.18 -19.45
C MET A 208 -33.32 15.99 -20.00
N LYS A 209 -34.53 16.22 -20.54
CA LYS A 209 -35.37 15.16 -21.16
C LYS A 209 -34.64 14.48 -22.33
N ARG A 210 -34.04 15.26 -23.23
CA ARG A 210 -33.28 14.73 -24.38
C ARG A 210 -32.05 13.92 -23.95
N ARG A 211 -31.31 14.38 -22.94
CA ARG A 211 -30.16 13.67 -22.38
C ARG A 211 -30.56 12.35 -21.72
N GLN A 212 -31.71 12.32 -21.03
CA GLN A 212 -32.20 11.12 -20.36
C GLN A 212 -32.75 10.07 -21.33
N GLN A 213 -33.35 10.51 -22.45
CA GLN A 213 -33.72 9.62 -23.56
C GLN A 213 -32.50 8.95 -24.18
N GLN A 214 -31.43 9.70 -24.49
CA GLN A 214 -30.19 9.14 -25.03
C GLN A 214 -29.56 8.08 -24.12
N ILE A 215 -29.55 8.30 -22.80
CA ILE A 215 -29.04 7.32 -21.82
C ILE A 215 -29.90 6.04 -21.80
N GLN A 216 -31.22 6.14 -21.99
CA GLN A 216 -32.11 4.98 -22.06
C GLN A 216 -31.95 4.21 -23.38
N GLU A 217 -31.73 4.90 -24.50
CA GLU A 217 -31.44 4.29 -25.81
C GLU A 217 -30.09 3.57 -25.81
N GLU A 218 -29.05 4.20 -25.26
CA GLU A 218 -27.72 3.60 -25.11
C GLU A 218 -27.76 2.37 -24.18
N ALA A 219 -28.48 2.44 -23.05
CA ALA A 219 -28.66 1.31 -22.16
C ALA A 219 -29.38 0.12 -22.83
N LYS A 220 -30.44 0.37 -23.62
CA LYS A 220 -31.13 -0.67 -24.40
C LYS A 220 -30.21 -1.29 -25.45
N ARG A 221 -29.42 -0.47 -26.16
CA ARG A 221 -28.45 -0.93 -27.17
C ARG A 221 -27.36 -1.81 -26.55
N VAL A 222 -26.82 -1.45 -25.40
CA VAL A 222 -25.84 -2.26 -24.67
C VAL A 222 -26.45 -3.58 -24.19
N GLN A 223 -27.70 -3.59 -23.71
CA GLN A 223 -28.39 -4.83 -23.32
C GLN A 223 -28.60 -5.78 -24.51
N THR A 224 -28.97 -5.29 -25.69
CA THR A 224 -29.10 -6.16 -26.87
C THR A 224 -27.75 -6.67 -27.37
N GLU A 225 -26.69 -5.86 -27.28
CA GLU A 225 -25.32 -6.26 -27.63
C GLU A 225 -24.79 -7.36 -26.69
N ILE A 226 -25.03 -7.25 -25.38
CA ILE A 226 -24.72 -8.31 -24.39
C ILE A 226 -25.53 -9.59 -24.65
N ALA A 227 -26.84 -9.50 -24.92
CA ALA A 227 -27.67 -10.66 -25.19
C ALA A 227 -27.25 -11.42 -26.47
N GLN A 228 -26.78 -10.70 -27.50
CA GLN A 228 -26.20 -11.30 -28.70
C GLN A 228 -24.85 -11.96 -28.42
N PHE A 229 -23.99 -11.32 -27.60
CA PHE A 229 -22.72 -11.91 -27.17
C PHE A 229 -22.92 -13.21 -26.39
N GLU A 230 -23.84 -13.24 -25.41
CA GLU A 230 -24.19 -14.47 -24.68
C GLU A 230 -24.72 -15.58 -25.59
N LYS A 231 -25.59 -15.23 -26.55
CA LYS A 231 -26.15 -16.20 -27.52
C LYS A 231 -25.06 -16.81 -28.40
N ASN A 232 -24.04 -16.04 -28.77
CA ASN A 232 -22.90 -16.54 -29.54
C ASN A 232 -21.94 -17.36 -28.67
N MET A 233 -21.66 -16.94 -27.43
CA MET A 233 -20.89 -17.69 -26.43
C MET A 233 -21.48 -19.10 -26.21
N ARG A 234 -22.81 -19.21 -26.02
CA ARG A 234 -23.48 -20.52 -25.84
C ARG A 234 -23.30 -21.42 -27.06
N LYS A 235 -23.40 -20.89 -28.28
CA LYS A 235 -23.13 -21.65 -29.52
C LYS A 235 -21.70 -22.18 -29.59
N SER A 236 -20.70 -21.38 -29.23
CA SER A 236 -19.30 -21.82 -29.26
C SER A 236 -18.96 -22.92 -28.25
N VAL A 237 -19.68 -23.00 -27.12
CA VAL A 237 -19.44 -24.05 -26.11
C VAL A 237 -19.97 -25.42 -26.57
N THR A 238 -21.07 -25.47 -27.33
CA THR A 238 -21.68 -26.74 -27.77
C THR A 238 -20.79 -27.56 -28.69
N TYR A 239 -19.92 -26.94 -29.50
CA TYR A 239 -19.00 -27.65 -30.40
C TYR A 239 -17.75 -28.22 -29.72
N GLY A 240 -17.56 -27.98 -28.41
CA GLY A 240 -16.34 -28.35 -27.68
C GLY A 240 -16.37 -29.67 -26.91
N PHE A 241 -17.49 -30.40 -26.88
CA PHE A 241 -17.65 -31.55 -25.95
C PHE A 241 -18.44 -32.76 -26.49
N SER A 242 -18.58 -32.89 -27.81
CA SER A 242 -19.30 -34.00 -28.45
C SER A 242 -18.35 -35.14 -28.88
N SER A 243 -17.94 -35.99 -27.94
CA SER A 243 -17.40 -37.33 -28.25
C SER A 243 -17.53 -38.30 -27.06
N SER A 244 -18.39 -39.31 -27.26
CA SER A 244 -18.32 -40.65 -26.64
C SER A 244 -18.43 -40.80 -25.11
N SER A 245 -19.66 -41.00 -24.62
CA SER A 245 -19.91 -41.73 -23.35
C SER A 245 -21.24 -42.51 -23.39
N SER A 246 -21.22 -43.73 -23.94
CA SER A 246 -22.32 -44.71 -23.94
C SER A 246 -21.72 -46.10 -24.30
N SER A 247 -22.04 -47.24 -23.68
CA SER A 247 -22.92 -47.50 -22.52
C SER A 247 -22.77 -48.95 -21.98
N GLN A 248 -22.82 -49.12 -20.65
CA GLN A 248 -23.09 -50.38 -19.91
C GLN A 248 -22.03 -51.54 -20.04
N PRO A 249 -22.23 -52.78 -19.52
CA PRO A 249 -21.92 -53.09 -18.11
C PRO A 249 -21.09 -54.39 -17.85
N LEU A 250 -20.83 -54.68 -16.56
CA LEU A 250 -20.23 -55.90 -15.96
C LEU A 250 -21.11 -57.17 -16.19
N PRO A 251 -20.65 -58.46 -16.12
CA PRO A 251 -19.97 -59.08 -14.94
C PRO A 251 -18.98 -60.27 -15.16
N ALA A 252 -18.44 -60.83 -14.04
CA ALA A 252 -18.01 -62.23 -13.78
C ALA A 252 -16.87 -62.88 -14.65
N GLU A 253 -15.86 -63.62 -14.16
CA GLU A 253 -15.31 -64.00 -12.82
C GLU A 253 -13.74 -64.13 -12.93
N SER A 254 -12.89 -65.04 -12.38
CA SER A 254 -12.95 -66.19 -11.45
C SER A 254 -11.58 -66.59 -10.81
N SER A 255 -11.66 -67.41 -9.74
CA SER A 255 -10.73 -68.42 -9.17
C SER A 255 -9.21 -68.49 -9.46
N LEU A 256 -8.43 -68.38 -8.36
CA LEU A 256 -7.32 -69.26 -7.92
C LEU A 256 -6.08 -69.55 -8.83
N SER A 257 -4.89 -69.06 -8.42
CA SER A 257 -3.80 -69.91 -7.87
C SER A 257 -2.44 -69.20 -7.66
N GLY A 258 -1.61 -69.69 -6.72
CA GLY A 258 -0.26 -70.17 -7.06
C GLY A 258 0.97 -69.23 -7.20
N THR A 259 1.38 -68.53 -6.14
CA THR A 259 2.81 -68.34 -5.70
C THR A 259 3.93 -67.77 -6.62
N LYS A 260 4.70 -66.83 -6.03
CA LYS A 260 6.13 -66.42 -6.28
C LYS A 260 6.47 -65.39 -7.40
N GLN A 261 7.10 -64.29 -6.92
CA GLN A 261 8.21 -63.50 -7.50
C GLN A 261 8.14 -62.95 -8.95
N GLY A 262 8.17 -61.62 -9.10
CA GLY A 262 8.79 -61.00 -10.29
C GLY A 262 8.28 -59.64 -10.81
N ASN A 263 8.70 -58.52 -10.17
CA ASN A 263 8.78 -57.15 -10.76
C ASN A 263 7.52 -56.40 -11.28
N LYS A 264 7.68 -55.06 -11.38
CA LYS A 264 6.84 -54.04 -12.08
C LYS A 264 5.43 -53.69 -11.52
N LEU A 265 5.38 -52.47 -10.96
CA LEU A 265 4.44 -51.36 -11.27
C LEU A 265 2.94 -51.66 -11.52
N SER A 266 2.10 -51.26 -10.56
CA SER A 266 0.76 -50.65 -10.77
C SER A 266 0.41 -49.87 -9.49
N GLU A 267 0.17 -48.56 -9.49
CA GLU A 267 -1.08 -47.88 -9.88
C GLU A 267 -2.35 -48.36 -9.14
N SER A 268 -2.58 -47.81 -7.94
CA SER A 268 -3.93 -47.54 -7.44
C SER A 268 -3.90 -46.44 -6.37
N GLY A 269 -4.38 -45.24 -6.71
CA GLY A 269 -4.24 -44.06 -5.84
C GLY A 269 -5.20 -42.90 -6.13
N ALA A 270 -6.28 -43.12 -6.88
CA ALA A 270 -7.15 -42.06 -7.41
C ALA A 270 -8.52 -41.91 -6.70
N GLY A 271 -8.90 -42.84 -5.81
CA GLY A 271 -10.30 -42.98 -5.35
C GLY A 271 -10.81 -41.96 -4.31
N LEU A 272 -9.94 -41.30 -3.54
CA LEU A 272 -10.33 -40.65 -2.27
C LEU A 272 -10.22 -39.11 -2.22
N SER A 273 -9.95 -38.43 -3.34
CA SER A 273 -9.49 -37.02 -3.33
C SER A 273 -10.43 -35.97 -3.97
N LEU A 274 -11.63 -36.32 -4.44
CA LEU A 274 -12.51 -35.36 -5.14
C LEU A 274 -13.55 -34.64 -4.26
N GLN A 275 -14.18 -35.32 -3.29
CA GLN A 275 -15.24 -34.70 -2.48
C GLN A 275 -14.71 -33.64 -1.50
N SER A 276 -13.58 -33.91 -0.84
CA SER A 276 -12.88 -32.99 0.06
C SER A 276 -12.50 -31.66 -0.62
N ASN A 277 -11.91 -31.76 -1.81
CA ASN A 277 -11.54 -30.60 -2.63
C ASN A 277 -12.74 -29.74 -3.06
N THR A 278 -13.92 -30.33 -3.25
CA THR A 278 -15.12 -29.59 -3.68
C THR A 278 -15.59 -28.61 -2.59
N LYS A 279 -15.65 -29.04 -1.33
CA LYS A 279 -16.02 -28.17 -0.19
C LYS A 279 -14.97 -27.06 0.01
N TYR A 280 -13.69 -27.41 -0.04
CA TYR A 280 -12.58 -26.45 0.08
C TYR A 280 -12.63 -25.36 -1.01
N MET A 281 -12.84 -25.73 -2.27
CA MET A 281 -12.95 -24.78 -3.39
C MET A 281 -14.18 -23.87 -3.30
N GLN A 282 -15.29 -24.35 -2.73
CA GLN A 282 -16.46 -23.51 -2.43
C GLN A 282 -16.14 -22.48 -1.33
N GLU A 283 -15.46 -22.89 -0.27
CA GLU A 283 -15.09 -22.03 0.86
C GLU A 283 -14.04 -20.96 0.48
N ILE A 284 -13.14 -21.24 -0.48
CA ILE A 284 -12.27 -20.21 -1.09
C ILE A 284 -13.14 -19.20 -1.87
N ARG A 285 -14.04 -19.66 -2.73
CA ARG A 285 -14.93 -18.80 -3.52
C ARG A 285 -15.81 -17.91 -2.65
N GLN A 286 -16.27 -18.42 -1.50
CA GLN A 286 -17.03 -17.65 -0.52
C GLN A 286 -16.16 -16.57 0.16
N ARG A 287 -15.00 -16.93 0.72
CA ARG A 287 -14.06 -15.97 1.34
C ARG A 287 -13.62 -14.85 0.39
N LEU A 288 -13.49 -15.15 -0.91
CA LEU A 288 -13.21 -14.13 -1.94
C LEU A 288 -14.39 -13.16 -2.16
N LYS A 289 -15.64 -13.65 -2.17
CA LYS A 289 -16.84 -12.79 -2.25
C LYS A 289 -16.98 -11.90 -1.01
N GLU A 290 -16.82 -12.49 0.17
CA GLU A 290 -16.89 -11.78 1.46
C GLU A 290 -15.83 -10.69 1.55
N LYS A 291 -14.59 -10.98 1.13
CA LYS A 291 -13.52 -9.98 1.05
C LYS A 291 -13.85 -8.83 0.09
N ALA A 292 -14.34 -9.12 -1.11
CA ALA A 292 -14.73 -8.08 -2.06
C ALA A 292 -15.82 -7.15 -1.50
N LEU A 293 -16.82 -7.71 -0.81
CA LEU A 293 -17.87 -6.93 -0.12
C LEU A 293 -17.32 -6.13 1.08
N ALA A 294 -16.34 -6.67 1.81
CA ALA A 294 -15.68 -5.97 2.91
C ALA A 294 -14.83 -4.79 2.41
N ASP A 295 -14.11 -4.95 1.30
CA ASP A 295 -13.33 -3.90 0.65
C ASP A 295 -14.24 -2.81 0.05
N GLU A 296 -15.38 -3.16 -0.56
CA GLU A 296 -16.39 -2.19 -1.01
C GLU A 296 -16.99 -1.39 0.16
N ARG A 297 -17.31 -2.06 1.28
CA ARG A 297 -17.76 -1.43 2.53
C ARG A 297 -16.67 -0.60 3.22
N ARG A 298 -15.39 -0.86 2.95
CA ARG A 298 -14.26 -0.03 3.39
C ARG A 298 -14.17 1.24 2.55
N GLN A 299 -14.19 1.11 1.22
CA GLN A 299 -14.17 2.25 0.30
C GLN A 299 -15.34 3.20 0.58
N LYS A 300 -16.57 2.68 0.66
CA LYS A 300 -17.76 3.49 1.00
C LYS A 300 -17.69 4.22 2.35
N ARG A 301 -16.88 3.76 3.31
CA ARG A 301 -16.61 4.48 4.56
C ARG A 301 -15.56 5.58 4.37
N GLN A 302 -14.49 5.31 3.62
CA GLN A 302 -13.46 6.30 3.29
C GLN A 302 -14.02 7.45 2.44
N ASP A 303 -14.85 7.14 1.43
CA ASP A 303 -15.52 8.14 0.59
C ASP A 303 -16.46 9.03 1.40
N ARG A 304 -17.26 8.44 2.31
CA ARG A 304 -18.15 9.18 3.22
C ARG A 304 -17.36 10.10 4.15
N PHE A 305 -16.33 9.58 4.80
CA PHE A 305 -15.46 10.35 5.69
C PHE A 305 -14.81 11.53 4.95
N LEU A 306 -14.31 11.32 3.73
CA LEU A 306 -13.69 12.39 2.93
C LEU A 306 -14.72 13.48 2.53
N VAL A 307 -15.93 13.09 2.12
CA VAL A 307 -17.03 14.03 1.83
C VAL A 307 -17.44 14.81 3.08
N GLU A 308 -17.44 14.17 4.25
CA GLU A 308 -17.75 14.78 5.54
C GLU A 308 -16.67 15.79 5.98
N GLN A 309 -15.39 15.45 5.83
CA GLN A 309 -14.27 16.38 6.05
C GLN A 309 -14.37 17.61 5.13
N PHE A 310 -14.65 17.43 3.83
CA PHE A 310 -14.85 18.55 2.91
C PHE A 310 -16.05 19.43 3.29
N LYS A 311 -17.17 18.84 3.74
CA LYS A 311 -18.33 19.58 4.24
C LYS A 311 -18.02 20.38 5.51
N ALA A 312 -17.33 19.77 6.47
CA ALA A 312 -16.94 20.44 7.72
C ALA A 312 -16.01 21.63 7.45
N HIS A 313 -15.02 21.47 6.58
CA HIS A 313 -14.12 22.55 6.17
C HIS A 313 -14.86 23.67 5.41
N ALA A 314 -15.78 23.33 4.49
CA ALA A 314 -16.61 24.32 3.80
C ALA A 314 -17.51 25.10 4.77
N ALA A 315 -18.12 24.44 5.77
CA ALA A 315 -18.91 25.10 6.81
C ALA A 315 -18.05 26.08 7.65
N GLN A 316 -16.82 25.70 8.01
CA GLN A 316 -15.88 26.60 8.70
C GLN A 316 -15.48 27.81 7.84
N GLN A 317 -15.30 27.64 6.52
CA GLN A 317 -15.04 28.76 5.61
C GLN A 317 -16.25 29.69 5.50
N ASN A 318 -17.45 29.16 5.35
CA ASN A 318 -18.69 29.94 5.30
C ASN A 318 -18.92 30.74 6.59
N LEU A 319 -18.67 30.15 7.77
CA LEU A 319 -18.72 30.84 9.06
C LEU A 319 -17.71 32.00 9.13
N ARG A 320 -16.47 31.78 8.70
CA ARG A 320 -15.43 32.83 8.64
C ARG A 320 -15.77 33.95 7.64
N GLN A 321 -16.42 33.63 6.52
CA GLN A 321 -16.90 34.63 5.56
C GLN A 321 -18.07 35.43 6.15
N ALA A 322 -19.06 34.78 6.77
CA ALA A 322 -20.16 35.45 7.44
C ALA A 322 -19.69 36.43 8.53
N GLN A 323 -18.75 36.00 9.38
CA GLN A 323 -18.12 36.86 10.40
C GLN A 323 -17.41 38.09 9.80
N ARG A 324 -16.73 37.93 8.66
CA ARG A 324 -16.11 39.06 7.95
C ARG A 324 -17.14 40.02 7.36
N CYS A 325 -18.24 39.50 6.80
CA CYS A 325 -19.33 40.32 6.30
C CYS A 325 -20.03 41.11 7.42
N THR A 326 -20.26 40.52 8.59
CA THR A 326 -20.89 41.22 9.73
C THR A 326 -19.98 42.31 10.30
N VAL A 327 -18.67 42.08 10.38
CA VAL A 327 -17.70 43.10 10.81
C VAL A 327 -17.59 44.23 9.77
N SER A 328 -17.66 43.91 8.47
CA SER A 328 -17.70 44.92 7.40
C SER A 328 -18.96 45.79 7.47
N ALA A 329 -20.13 45.19 7.74
CA ALA A 329 -21.39 45.93 7.83
C ALA A 329 -21.45 46.84 9.08
N GLY A 330 -20.87 46.40 10.20
CA GLY A 330 -20.76 47.19 11.43
C GLY A 330 -19.69 48.28 11.43
N ALA A 331 -19.02 48.52 10.29
CA ALA A 331 -18.04 49.59 10.10
C ALA A 331 -18.49 50.60 9.00
N ALA A 332 -19.73 50.51 8.56
CA ALA A 332 -20.35 51.35 7.52
C ALA A 332 -21.67 52.01 7.99
N ALA A 333 -21.86 52.06 9.31
CA ALA A 333 -22.96 52.70 10.04
C ALA A 333 -22.39 53.38 11.30
#